data_AF-A0A972KHK2-F1
#
_entry.id   AF-A0A972KHK2-F1
#
_cell.length_a   1.000
_cell.length_b   1.000
_cell.length_c   1.000
_cell.angle_alpha   90.00
_cell.angle_beta   90.00
_cell.angle_gamma   90.00
#
_symmetry.space_group_name_H-M   'P 1'
#
loop_
_entity.id
_entity.type
_entity.pdbx_description
1 polymer ?
#
loop_
_entity_poly.entity_id
_entity_poly.type
_entity_poly.pdbx_seq_one_letter_code
_entity_poly.pdbx_strand_id
1 'polypeptide(L)' 'MKSFSSHHSFYESQLEAIHRFYQHLLKQGETEITLKEAIIAWFTSGHAERFRKEYMKKQNALVHS' A
#
# COMPACT_ATOMS: atom_id res chain seq x y z
N MET A 1 9.06 -28.70 9.84
CA MET A 1 8.55 -27.94 8.68
C MET A 1 7.97 -26.64 9.19
N LYS A 2 8.58 -25.48 8.88
CA LYS A 2 8.06 -24.17 9.29
C LYS A 2 6.97 -23.78 8.30
N SER A 3 5.72 -23.76 8.75
CA SER A 3 4.58 -23.23 7.98
C SER A 3 4.75 -21.71 7.91
N PHE A 4 5.16 -21.20 6.74
CA PHE A 4 5.20 -19.77 6.47
C PHE A 4 3.78 -19.30 6.19
N SER A 5 3.04 -18.93 7.22
CA SER A 5 1.90 -18.04 7.05
C SER A 5 2.46 -16.67 6.67
N SER A 6 2.58 -16.39 5.38
CA SER A 6 3.03 -15.12 4.82
C SER A 6 1.99 -14.01 5.07
N HIS A 7 1.77 -13.68 6.33
CA HIS A 7 1.14 -12.42 6.69
C HIS A 7 2.20 -11.33 6.51
N HIS A 8 2.23 -10.69 5.34
CA HIS A 8 2.97 -9.44 5.21
C HIS A 8 2.47 -8.49 6.28
N SER A 9 3.40 -7.98 7.09
CA SER A 9 3.05 -7.00 8.10
C SER A 9 2.35 -5.80 7.45
N PHE A 10 1.47 -5.12 8.20
CA PHE A 10 0.78 -3.92 7.70
C PHE A 10 1.77 -2.91 7.14
N TYR A 11 2.91 -2.75 7.82
CA TYR A 11 3.99 -1.86 7.44
C TYR A 11 4.60 -2.23 6.07
N GLU A 12 4.99 -3.49 5.87
CA GLU A 12 5.55 -3.95 4.59
C GLU A 12 4.53 -3.82 3.45
N SER A 13 3.27 -4.17 3.72
CA SER A 13 2.19 -4.05 2.73
C SER A 13 1.94 -2.59 2.34
N GLN A 14 2.04 -1.66 3.29
CA GLN A 14 1.88 -0.24 3.04
C GLN A 14 3.06 0.32 2.22
N LEU A 15 4.30 -0.07 2.54
CA LEU A 15 5.47 0.34 1.76
C LEU A 15 5.38 -0.14 0.31
N GLU A 16 4.94 -1.38 0.08
CA GLU A 16 4.74 -1.89 -1.27
C GLU A 16 3.65 -1.11 -2.01
N ALA A 17 2.54 -0.78 -1.34
CA ALA A 17 1.46 0.00 -1.94
C ALA A 17 1.90 1.42 -2.33
N ILE A 18 2.67 2.10 -1.47
CA ILE A 18 3.27 3.41 -1.77
C ILE A 18 4.23 3.30 -2.96
N HIS A 19 5.05 2.26 -3.02
CA HIS A 19 5.97 2.04 -4.13
C HIS A 19 5.19 1.84 -5.45
N ARG A 20 4.15 1.01 -5.45
CA ARG A 20 3.29 0.78 -6.63
C ARG A 20 2.59 2.08 -7.07
N PHE A 21 2.13 2.89 -6.12
CA PHE A 21 1.54 4.19 -6.40
C PHE A 21 2.55 5.13 -7.07
N TYR A 22 3.76 5.23 -6.54
CA TYR A 22 4.83 6.02 -7.15
C TYR A 22 5.16 5.56 -8.58
N GLN A 23 5.30 4.25 -8.81
CA GLN A 23 5.52 3.70 -10.15
C GLN A 23 4.34 3.99 -11.11
N HIS A 24 3.11 4.04 -10.60
CA HIS A 24 1.95 4.40 -11.40
C HIS A 24 2.02 5.86 -11.86
N LEU A 25 2.40 6.78 -10.97
CA LEU A 25 2.56 8.20 -11.30
C LEU A 25 3.67 8.42 -12.35
N LEU A 26 4.82 7.74 -12.19
CA LEU A 26 5.90 7.78 -13.17
C LEU A 26 5.45 7.31 -14.57
N LYS A 27 4.61 6.26 -14.62
CA LYS A 27 4.07 5.72 -15.90
C LYS A 27 3.03 6.64 -16.56
N GLN A 28 2.34 7.48 -15.79
CA GLN A 28 1.37 8.45 -16.30
C GLN A 28 2.05 9.67 -16.96
N GLY A 29 3.39 9.72 -16.96
CA GLY A 29 4.13 10.83 -17.56
C GLY A 29 4.28 12.03 -16.63
N GLU A 30 4.01 11.88 -15.32
CA GLU A 30 4.42 12.86 -14.31
C GLU A 30 5.93 12.70 -14.05
N THR A 31 6.74 13.04 -15.05
CA THR A 31 8.20 12.92 -15.04
C THR A 31 8.89 13.73 -13.94
N GLU A 32 8.16 14.62 -13.27
CA GLU A 32 8.67 15.51 -12.23
C GLU A 32 8.28 15.10 -10.81
N ILE A 33 7.39 14.11 -10.62
CA ILE A 33 6.98 13.75 -9.26
C ILE A 33 8.10 13.02 -8.54
N THR A 34 8.52 13.55 -7.41
CA THR A 34 9.50 12.87 -6.54
C THR A 34 8.80 11.82 -5.67
N LEU A 35 9.57 10.84 -5.17
CA LEU A 35 9.05 9.87 -4.20
C LEU A 35 8.45 10.56 -2.96
N LYS A 36 9.04 11.68 -2.52
CA LYS A 36 8.55 12.46 -1.38
C LYS A 36 7.17 13.04 -1.66
N GLU A 37 6.96 13.60 -2.84
CA GLU A 37 5.66 14.13 -3.26
C GLU A 37 4.62 13.03 -3.41
N ALA A 38 4.99 11.88 -3.96
CA ALA A 38 4.12 10.71 -4.02
C ALA A 38 3.71 10.21 -2.62
N ILE A 39 4.62 10.23 -1.64
CA ILE A 39 4.30 9.92 -0.24
C ILE A 39 3.32 10.95 0.33
N ILE A 40 3.55 12.25 0.11
CA ILE A 40 2.64 13.30 0.57
C ILE A 40 1.25 13.08 -0.02
N ALA A 41 1.15 12.92 -1.35
CA ALA A 41 -0.11 12.66 -2.06
C ALA A 41 -0.81 11.38 -1.56
N TRP A 42 -0.04 10.33 -1.25
CA TRP A 42 -0.59 9.10 -0.67
C TRP A 42 -1.34 9.35 0.64
N PHE A 43 -0.79 10.20 1.52
CA PHE A 43 -1.40 10.53 2.80
C PHE A 43 -2.47 11.62 2.73
N THR A 44 -2.34 12.59 1.83
CA THR A 44 -3.29 13.72 1.73
C THR A 44 -4.51 13.42 0.85
N SER A 45 -4.37 12.60 -0.19
CA SER A 45 -5.46 12.28 -1.13
C SER A 45 -6.32 11.09 -0.68
N GLY A 46 -6.16 10.61 0.55
CA GLY A 46 -6.97 9.53 1.12
C GLY A 46 -6.60 8.11 0.69
N HIS A 47 -5.52 7.93 -0.09
CA HIS A 47 -5.04 6.60 -0.48
C HIS A 47 -4.62 5.76 0.73
N ALA A 48 -3.94 6.38 1.70
CA ALA A 48 -3.56 5.72 2.96
C ALA A 48 -4.78 5.19 3.75
N GLU A 49 -5.84 5.98 3.87
CA GLU A 49 -7.03 5.55 4.60
C GLU A 49 -7.77 4.42 3.87
N ARG A 50 -7.90 4.54 2.53
CA ARG A 50 -8.51 3.49 1.70
C ARG A 50 -7.72 2.19 1.81
N PHE A 51 -6.40 2.26 1.72
CA PHE A 51 -5.52 1.10 1.89
C PHE A 51 -5.72 0.44 3.26
N ARG A 52 -5.76 1.23 4.35
CA ARG A 52 -5.99 0.72 5.71
C ARG A 52 -7.31 -0.02 5.83
N LYS A 53 -8.40 0.54 5.28
CA LYS A 53 -9.74 -0.09 5.29
C LYS A 53 -9.71 -1.44 4.56
N GLU A 54 -9.11 -1.50 3.38
CA GLU A 54 -9.00 -2.72 2.58
C GLU A 54 -8.11 -3.77 3.24
N TYR A 55 -6.98 -3.36 3.84
CA TYR A 55 -6.11 -4.27 4.58
C TYR A 55 -6.86 -4.93 5.75
N MET A 56 -7.56 -4.13 6.57
CA MET A 56 -8.33 -4.64 7.70
C MET A 56 -9.46 -5.57 7.26
N LYS A 57 -10.16 -5.24 6.16
CA LYS A 57 -11.19 -6.11 5.58
C LYS A 57 -10.62 -7.47 5.17
N LYS A 58 -9.45 -7.49 4.52
CA LYS A 58 -8.77 -8.73 4.13
C LYS A 58 -8.30 -9.55 5.33
N GLN A 59 -7.72 -8.90 6.35
CA GLN A 59 -7.34 -9.57 7.60
C GLN A 59 -8.57 -10.20 8.28
N ASN A 60 -9.67 -9.46 8.41
CA ASN A 60 -10.91 -9.99 9.00
C ASN A 60 -11.49 -11.15 8.18
N ALA A 61 -11.43 -11.09 6.85
CA ALA A 61 -11.88 -12.19 5.99
C ALA A 61 -11.03 -13.46 6.18
N LEU A 62 -9.72 -13.33 6.38
CA LEU A 62 -8.80 -14.44 6.62
C LEU A 62 -9.00 -15.09 8.00
N VAL A 63 -9.50 -14.34 8.99
CA VAL A 63 -9.80 -14.87 10.34
C VAL A 63 -11.11 -15.67 10.38
N HIS A 64 -12.03 -15.43 9.43
CA HIS A 64 -13.35 -16.08 9.36
C HIS A 64 -13.47 -17.13 8.25
N SER A 65 -12.38 -17.47 7.55
CA SER A 65 -12.34 -18.48 6.47
C SER A 65 -11.75 -19.80 6.94
#